data_AF-A0A174MXN3-F1
#
_entry.id   AF-A0A174MXN3-F1
#
_cell.length_a   1.000
_cell.length_b   1.000
_cell.length_c   1.000
_cell.angle_alpha   90.00
_cell.angle_beta   90.00
_cell.angle_gamma   90.00
#
_symmetry.space_group_name_H-M   'P 1'
#
loop_
_entity.id
_entity.type
_entity.pdbx_description
1 polymer ?
#
loop_
_entity_poly.entity_id
_entity_poly.type
_entity_poly.pdbx_seq_one_letter_code
_entity_poly.pdbx_strand_id
1 'polypeptide(L)' 'MDGGKCIFMLRGVRPFLSDKYDLTRHPNYRYTADADPKNVFDMERYMKKQRAVVKPTDTFDVYEIDATT' A
#
# COMPACT_ATOMS: atom_id res chain seq x y z
N MET A 1 -17.59 9.30 -13.56
CA MET A 1 -16.96 8.08 -14.13
C MET A 1 -17.30 6.94 -13.20
N ASP A 2 -17.87 5.84 -13.71
CA ASP A 2 -18.44 4.74 -12.90
C ASP A 2 -17.40 3.84 -12.21
N GLY A 3 -16.18 4.36 -11.98
CA GLY A 3 -15.13 3.62 -11.30
C GLY A 3 -14.74 2.28 -11.93
N GLY A 4 -15.22 1.92 -13.13
CA GLY A 4 -14.85 0.70 -13.87
C GLY A 4 -14.00 0.95 -15.12
N LYS A 5 -13.87 2.21 -15.54
CA LYS A 5 -13.08 2.63 -16.71
C LYS A 5 -12.00 3.63 -16.32
N CYS A 6 -10.92 3.69 -17.10
CA CYS A 6 -9.83 4.64 -16.95
C CYS A 6 -9.40 5.21 -18.31
N ILE A 7 -8.80 6.40 -18.30
CA ILE A 7 -8.14 6.94 -19.49
C ILE A 7 -6.76 6.27 -19.56
N PHE A 8 -6.54 5.49 -20.61
CA PHE A 8 -5.30 4.75 -20.82
C PHE A 8 -4.45 5.41 -21.90
N MET A 9 -3.15 5.56 -21.62
CA MET A 9 -2.19 6.21 -22.51
C MET A 9 -1.07 5.22 -22.83
N LEU A 10 -1.02 4.78 -24.09
CA LEU A 10 0.08 4.00 -24.65
C LEU A 10 1.02 4.91 -25.42
N ARG A 11 2.33 4.60 -25.38
CA ARG A 11 3.33 5.37 -26.14
C ARG A 11 2.98 5.34 -27.64
N GLY A 12 2.82 6.52 -28.23
CA GLY A 12 2.53 6.68 -29.66
C GLY A 12 1.05 6.62 -30.05
N VAL A 13 0.13 6.51 -29.09
CA VAL A 13 -1.33 6.50 -29.34
C VAL A 13 -2.00 7.62 -28.56
N ARG A 14 -3.07 8.20 -29.10
CA ARG A 14 -3.87 9.18 -28.35
C ARG A 14 -4.55 8.52 -27.15
N PRO A 15 -4.65 9.19 -26.00
CA PRO A 15 -5.35 8.64 -24.84
C PRO A 15 -6.79 8.24 -25.20
N PHE A 16 -7.22 7.09 -24.70
CA PHE A 16 -8.56 6.57 -24.95
C PHE A 16 -9.16 6.01 -23.66
N LEU A 17 -10.50 5.90 -23.64
CA LEU A 17 -11.20 5.28 -22.52
C LEU A 17 -11.08 3.76 -22.64
N SER A 18 -10.51 3.13 -21.62
CA SER A 18 -10.38 1.68 -21.52
C SER A 18 -11.09 1.18 -20.27
N ASP A 19 -11.51 -0.08 -20.29
CA ASP A 19 -11.95 -0.76 -19.08
C ASP A 19 -10.74 -1.04 -18.17
N LYS A 20 -10.97 -0.97 -16.85
CA LYS A 20 -9.94 -1.31 -15.87
C LYS A 20 -9.68 -2.81 -15.88
N TYR A 21 -8.46 -3.17 -15.52
CA TYR A 21 -8.11 -4.57 -15.33
C TYR A 21 -8.97 -5.19 -14.23
N ASP A 22 -9.56 -6.35 -14.53
CA ASP A 22 -10.34 -7.13 -13.58
C ASP A 22 -9.40 -7.83 -12.59
N LEU A 23 -9.40 -7.36 -11.35
CA LEU A 23 -8.53 -7.84 -10.29
C LEU A 23 -8.74 -9.32 -9.98
N THR A 24 -9.96 -9.85 -10.19
CA THR A 24 -10.30 -11.25 -9.90
C THR A 24 -9.55 -12.24 -10.80
N ARG A 25 -9.10 -11.77 -11.97
CA ARG A 25 -8.36 -12.57 -12.96
C ARG A 25 -6.87 -12.66 -12.68
N HIS A 26 -6.36 -11.93 -11.69
CA HIS A 26 -4.96 -11.94 -11.34
C HIS A 26 -4.55 -13.29 -10.71
N PRO A 27 -3.42 -13.92 -11.09
CA PRO A 27 -3.00 -15.23 -10.54
C PRO A 27 -2.87 -15.26 -9.00
N ASN A 28 -2.56 -14.10 -8.42
CA ASN A 28 -2.39 -13.89 -6.99
C ASN A 28 -3.62 -13.29 -6.29
N TYR A 29 -4.77 -13.16 -6.98
CA TYR A 29 -5.98 -12.58 -6.38
C TYR A 29 -6.38 -13.27 -5.08
N ARG A 30 -6.17 -14.59 -5.00
CA ARG A 30 -6.43 -15.44 -3.81
C ARG A 30 -5.77 -14.97 -2.50
N TYR A 31 -4.75 -14.11 -2.57
CA TYR A 31 -4.05 -13.58 -1.41
C TYR A 31 -4.55 -12.19 -0.99
N THR A 32 -5.59 -11.68 -1.65
CA THR A 32 -6.18 -10.37 -1.36
C THR A 32 -7.31 -10.54 -0.34
N ALA A 33 -7.56 -9.49 0.45
CA ALA A 33 -8.71 -9.41 1.36
C ALA A 33 -10.06 -9.56 0.64
N ASP A 34 -10.15 -9.10 -0.62
CA ASP A 34 -11.34 -9.22 -1.46
C ASP A 34 -11.65 -10.68 -1.86
N ALA A 35 -10.66 -11.58 -1.83
CA ALA A 35 -10.83 -12.99 -2.15
C ALA A 35 -11.17 -13.84 -0.91
N ASP A 36 -10.52 -13.58 0.21
CA ASP A 36 -10.82 -14.20 1.51
C ASP A 36 -10.58 -13.16 2.63
N PRO A 37 -11.56 -12.88 3.51
CA PRO A 37 -11.38 -11.94 4.63
C PRO A 37 -10.25 -12.33 5.59
N LYS A 38 -9.76 -13.58 5.58
CA LYS A 38 -8.58 -13.99 6.35
C LYS A 38 -7.28 -13.33 5.87
N ASN A 39 -7.24 -12.85 4.64
CA ASN A 39 -6.09 -12.15 4.07
C ASN A 39 -6.08 -10.65 4.41
N VAL A 40 -7.05 -10.16 5.20
CA VAL A 40 -7.05 -8.78 5.67
C VAL A 40 -5.76 -8.52 6.46
N PHE A 41 -5.04 -7.49 6.03
CA PHE A 41 -3.80 -7.10 6.68
C PHE A 41 -4.09 -6.47 8.04
N ASP A 42 -3.70 -7.17 9.11
CA ASP A 42 -3.78 -6.68 10.48
C ASP A 42 -2.50 -5.91 10.83
N MET A 43 -2.61 -4.57 10.80
CA MET A 43 -1.50 -3.66 11.10
C MET A 43 -1.01 -3.81 12.54
N GLU A 44 -1.90 -4.00 13.51
CA GLU A 44 -1.56 -4.06 14.93
C GLU A 44 -0.76 -5.33 15.23
N ARG A 45 -1.20 -6.46 14.67
CA ARG A 45 -0.46 -7.73 14.74
C ARG A 45 0.88 -7.65 14.03
N TYR A 46 0.98 -6.91 12.92
CA TYR A 46 2.23 -6.72 12.20
C TYR A 46 3.23 -5.89 13.01
N MET A 47 2.79 -4.76 13.59
CA MET A 47 3.65 -3.89 14.41
C MET A 47 4.13 -4.57 15.69
N LYS A 48 3.29 -5.38 16.36
CA LYS A 48 3.70 -6.17 17.54
C LYS A 48 4.75 -7.23 17.23
N LYS A 49 4.75 -7.79 16.01
CA LYS A 49 5.75 -8.75 15.57
C LYS A 49 7.07 -8.09 15.16
N GLN A 50 7.01 -6.84 14.71
CA GLN A 50 8.23 -6.08 14.44
C GLN A 50 8.97 -5.88 15.76
N ARG A 51 10.26 -6.24 15.76
CA ARG A 51 11.12 -5.92 16.89
C ARG A 51 11.14 -4.40 17.01
N ALA A 52 10.82 -3.89 18.20
CA ALA A 52 11.04 -2.48 18.48
C ALA A 52 12.52 -2.19 18.21
N VAL A 53 12.77 -1.29 17.25
CA VAL A 53 14.13 -0.84 16.87
C VAL A 53 14.84 -0.26 18.09
N VAL A 54 14.05 0.33 18.99
CA VAL A 54 14.46 0.90 20.26
C VAL A 54 13.98 0.01 21.40
N LYS A 55 14.90 -0.42 22.26
CA LYS A 55 14.55 -1.09 23.52
C LYS A 55 14.17 -0.06 24.57
N PRO A 56 13.26 -0.38 25.52
CA PRO A 56 12.88 0.56 26.59
C PRO A 56 14.03 1.04 27.49
N THR A 57 15.11 0.26 27.57
CA THR A 57 16.31 0.57 28.38
C THR A 57 17.35 1.41 27.65
N ASP A 58 17.13 1.68 26.37
CA ASP A 58 18.12 2.32 25.52
C ASP A 58 18.04 3.84 25.71
N THR A 59 19.19 4.48 25.95
CA THR A 59 19.28 5.93 26.20
C THR A 59 19.43 6.66 24.88
N PHE A 60 18.60 7.67 24.62
CA PHE A 60 18.69 8.50 23.42
C PHE A 60 18.90 9.96 23.78
N ASP A 61 19.84 10.59 23.11
CA ASP A 61 20.00 12.03 23.14
C ASP A 61 18.96 12.66 22.19
N VAL A 62 18.04 13.42 22.77
CA VAL A 62 17.02 14.15 22.01
C VAL A 62 17.60 15.52 21.67
N TYR A 63 17.78 15.77 20.37
CA TYR A 63 18.19 17.07 19.86
C TYR A 63 16.99 17.76 19.20
N GLU A 64 16.64 18.95 19.67
CA GLU A 64 15.74 19.83 18.94
C GLU A 64 16.53 20.50 17.82
N ILE A 65 16.13 20.22 16.58
CA ILE A 65 16.73 20.82 15.40
C ILE A 65 15.74 21.86 14.90
N ASP A 66 16.02 23.14 15.18
CA ASP A 66 15.29 24.23 14.56
C ASP A 66 15.65 24.25 13.07
N ALA A 67 14.73 23.79 12.22
CA ALA A 67 14.84 23.88 10.77
C ALA A 67 14.67 25.35 10.34
N THR A 68 15.70 26.16 10.58
CA THR A 68 15.82 27.51 10.01
C THR A 68 16.96 27.51 9.01
N THR A 69 16.63 27.26 7.74
CA THR A 69 17.34 27.78 6.56
C THR A 69 16.35 27.82 5.39
#